data_AF-A0A3M6K0C5-F1
#
_entry.id   AF-A0A3M6K0C5-F1
#
_cell.length_a   1.000
_cell.length_b   1.000
_cell.length_c   1.000
_cell.angle_alpha   90.00
_cell.angle_beta   90.00
_cell.angle_gamma   90.00
#
_symmetry.space_group_name_H-M   'P 1'
#
loop_
_entity.id
_entity.type
_entity.pdbx_description
1 polymer ?
#
loop_
_entity_poly.entity_id
_entity_poly.type
_entity_poly.pdbx_seq_one_letter_code
_entity_poly.pdbx_strand_id
1 'polypeptide(L)' 'MFTGIVEGVGKVEKISKNTKNRSAVQMTVNLGKHAKGLKIGQSVALNGVCLTATKLSKSSC' A
#
# COMPACT_ATOMS: atom_id res chain seq x y z
N MET A 1 -8.41 -11.85 -2.50
CA MET A 1 -8.53 -11.81 -3.98
C MET A 1 -9.21 -10.51 -4.37
N PHE A 2 -8.84 -9.92 -5.50
CA PHE A 2 -9.34 -8.61 -5.95
C PHE A 2 -10.31 -8.78 -7.11
N THR A 3 -11.31 -7.91 -7.22
CA THR A 3 -12.31 -7.93 -8.29
C THR A 3 -11.86 -7.24 -9.58
N GLY A 4 -10.75 -6.48 -9.52
CA GLY A 4 -10.29 -5.63 -10.63
C GLY A 4 -11.01 -4.28 -10.73
N ILE A 5 -11.97 -3.99 -9.84
CA ILE A 5 -12.65 -2.69 -9.77
C ILE A 5 -11.80 -1.75 -8.91
N VAL A 6 -11.43 -0.60 -9.47
CA VAL A 6 -10.62 0.42 -8.77
C VAL A 6 -11.52 1.17 -7.79
N GLU A 7 -11.25 1.01 -6.49
CA GLU A 7 -12.02 1.69 -5.43
C GLU A 7 -11.68 3.18 -5.28
N GLY A 8 -10.50 3.59 -5.74
CA GLY A 8 -10.04 4.97 -5.65
C GLY A 8 -8.60 5.14 -6.13
N VAL A 9 -8.12 6.38 -6.03
CA VAL A 9 -6.75 6.76 -6.39
C VAL A 9 -6.05 7.30 -5.14
N GLY A 10 -4.84 6.81 -4.90
CA GLY A 10 -3.95 7.29 -3.85
C GLY A 10 -2.75 8.04 -4.41
N LYS A 11 -2.03 8.76 -3.55
CA LYS A 11 -0.78 9.44 -3.91
C LYS A 11 0.41 8.74 -3.28
N VAL A 12 1.44 8.44 -4.09
CA VAL A 12 2.71 7.93 -3.56
C VAL A 12 3.43 9.08 -2.86
N GLU A 13 3.68 8.93 -1.56
CA GLU A 13 4.37 9.94 -0.75
C GLU A 13 5.87 9.66 -0.65
N LYS A 14 6.25 8.38 -0.58
CA LYS A 14 7.65 7.98 -0.42
C LYS A 14 7.91 6.62 -1.03
N ILE A 15 9.11 6.45 -1.58
CA ILE A 15 9.65 5.15 -1.98
C ILE A 15 11.03 5.03 -1.34
N SER A 16 11.22 3.99 -0.53
CA SER A 16 12.49 3.64 0.12
C SER A 16 12.97 2.29 -0.38
N LYS A 17 14.16 2.29 -0.99
CA LYS A 17 14.87 1.06 -1.40
C LYS A 17 15.81 0.53 -0.31
N ASN A 18 15.85 1.21 0.84
CA ASN A 18 16.77 0.92 1.94
C ASN A 18 16.12 -0.08 2.91
N THR A 19 15.89 -1.30 2.43
CA THR A 19 15.37 -2.41 3.22
C THR A 19 16.48 -3.46 3.43
N LYS A 20 16.35 -4.29 4.49
CA LYS A 20 17.34 -5.33 4.83
C LYS A 20 17.67 -6.27 3.66
N ASN A 21 16.74 -6.45 2.72
CA ASN A 21 16.95 -7.19 1.48
C ASN A 21 17.22 -6.24 0.31
N ARG A 22 18.26 -6.54 -0.48
CA ARG A 22 18.66 -5.75 -1.66
C ARG A 22 17.59 -5.67 -2.76
N SER A 23 16.60 -6.56 -2.74
CA SER A 23 15.52 -6.64 -3.73
C SER A 23 14.15 -6.19 -3.20
N ALA A 24 14.07 -5.69 -1.98
CA ALA A 24 12.83 -5.18 -1.42
C ALA A 24 12.72 -3.66 -1.59
N VAL A 25 11.49 -3.18 -1.74
CA VAL A 25 11.18 -1.76 -1.82
C VAL A 25 10.00 -1.51 -0.91
N GLN A 26 10.12 -0.51 -0.04
CA GLN A 26 9.04 -0.02 0.79
C GLN A 26 8.44 1.22 0.15
N MET A 27 7.15 1.19 -0.14
CA MET A 27 6.41 2.32 -0.67
C MET A 27 5.42 2.81 0.40
N THR A 28 5.28 4.12 0.53
CA THR A 28 4.26 4.76 1.35
C THR A 28 3.26 5.46 0.45
N VAL A 29 1.99 5.09 0.56
CA VAL A 29 0.90 5.59 -0.26
C VAL A 29 -0.18 6.17 0.61
N ASN A 30 -0.56 7.40 0.31
CA ASN A 30 -1.72 8.05 0.91
C ASN A 30 -2.98 7.62 0.18
N LEU A 31 -3.80 6.83 0.87
CA LEU A 31 -5.08 6.32 0.38
C LEU A 31 -6.26 7.15 0.92
N GLY A 32 -6.02 8.10 1.81
CA GLY A 32 -7.05 8.92 2.44
C GLY A 32 -8.15 8.08 3.09
N LYS A 33 -9.41 8.32 2.70
CA LYS A 33 -10.57 7.58 3.21
C LYS A 33 -10.58 6.09 2.84
N HIS A 34 -9.85 5.69 1.80
CA HIS A 34 -9.80 4.30 1.32
C HIS A 34 -8.87 3.42 2.16
N ALA A 35 -7.99 4.00 3.00
CA ALA A 35 -7.25 3.24 4.01
C ALA A 35 -8.12 2.77 5.19
N LYS A 36 -9.38 3.24 5.29
CA LYS A 36 -10.25 2.94 6.43
C LYS A 36 -10.60 1.45 6.45
N GLY A 37 -10.15 0.76 7.49
CA GLY A 37 -10.40 -0.68 7.68
C GLY A 37 -9.27 -1.58 7.17
N LEU A 38 -8.24 -1.01 6.53
CA LEU A 38 -7.03 -1.75 6.18
C LEU A 38 -6.26 -2.14 7.46
N LYS A 39 -5.76 -3.37 7.50
CA LYS A 39 -4.95 -3.89 8.63
C LYS A 39 -3.58 -4.35 8.15
N ILE A 40 -2.60 -4.32 9.05
CA ILE A 40 -1.26 -4.84 8.78
C ILE A 40 -1.39 -6.33 8.42
N GLY A 41 -0.68 -6.75 7.37
CA GLY A 41 -0.71 -8.11 6.84
C GLY A 41 -1.79 -8.37 5.79
N GLN A 42 -2.73 -7.43 5.57
CA GLN A 42 -3.69 -7.55 4.47
C GLN A 42 -3.06 -7.23 3.12
N SER A 43 -3.63 -7.81 2.08
CA SER A 43 -3.25 -7.55 0.69
C SER A 43 -4.01 -6.35 0.12
N VAL A 44 -3.28 -5.46 -0.55
CA VAL A 44 -3.80 -4.28 -1.26
C VAL A 44 -3.33 -4.36 -2.70
N ALA A 45 -4.21 -4.08 -3.65
CA ALA A 45 -3.84 -3.96 -5.05
C ALA A 45 -3.53 -2.49 -5.38
N LEU A 46 -2.30 -2.22 -5.80
CA LEU A 46 -1.90 -0.91 -6.34
C LEU A 46 -1.51 -1.09 -7.81
N ASN A 47 -2.23 -0.43 -8.71
CA ASN A 47 -2.07 -0.58 -10.16
C ASN A 47 -2.05 -2.06 -10.61
N GLY A 48 -2.90 -2.90 -10.01
CA GLY A 48 -3.01 -4.32 -10.33
C GLY A 48 -1.96 -5.23 -9.68
N VAL A 49 -0.99 -4.69 -8.94
CA VAL A 49 0.02 -5.48 -8.22
C VAL A 49 -0.46 -5.73 -6.79
N CYS A 50 -0.50 -7.01 -6.40
CA CYS A 50 -0.78 -7.42 -5.02
C CYS A 50 0.42 -7.08 -4.12
N LEU A 51 0.19 -6.25 -3.10
CA LEU A 51 1.18 -5.84 -2.12
C LEU A 51 0.66 -6.08 -0.71
N THR A 52 1.56 -6.30 0.23
CA THR A 52 1.21 -6.51 1.64
C THR A 52 1.34 -5.21 2.42
N ALA A 53 0.31 -4.84 3.18
CA ALA A 53 0.36 -3.71 4.11
C ALA A 53 1.33 -4.04 5.26
N THR A 54 2.52 -3.44 5.26
CA THR A 54 3.56 -3.68 6.28
C THR A 54 3.52 -2.68 7.42
N LYS A 55 3.05 -1.46 7.16
CA LYS A 55 2.84 -0.40 8.14
C LYS A 55 1.56 0.34 7.78
N LEU A 56 0.93 0.95 8.78
CA LEU A 56 -0.26 1.78 8.60
C LEU A 56 -0.13 3.02 9.48
N SER A 57 -0.48 4.16 8.89
CA SER A 57 -0.68 5.45 9.53
C SER A 57 -2.14 5.87 9.30
N LYS A 58 -2.63 6.91 9.99
CA LYS A 58 -4.05 7.35 9.95
C LYS A 58 -4.64 7.49 8.53
N SER A 59 -3.83 7.81 7.53
CA SER A 59 -4.24 8.01 6.13
C SER A 59 -3.31 7.36 5.09
N SER A 60 -2.27 6.66 5.52
CA SER A 60 -1.27 6.08 4.61
C SER A 60 -0.86 4.66 4.99
N CYS A 61 -0.47 3.88 3.99
CA CYS A 61 0.05 2.52 4.11
C CYS A 61 1.45 2.40 3.51
#